data_AF-A0A1X2BI02-F1
#
_entry.id   AF-A0A1X2BI02-F1
#
_cell.length_a   1.000
_cell.length_b   1.000
_cell.length_c   1.000
_cell.angle_alpha   90.00
_cell.angle_beta   90.00
_cell.angle_gamma   90.00
#
_symmetry.space_group_name_H-M   'P 1'
#
loop_
_entity.id
_entity.type
_entity.pdbx_description
1 polymer ?
#
loop_
_entity_poly.entity_id
_entity_poly.type
_entity_poly.pdbx_seq_one_letter_code
_entity_poly.pdbx_strand_id
1 'polypeptide(L)'
;MILSTANDRISRWQQCLPPPTDAAARAHRLRRDLQRYRQLLVAITDLDEEIGELLAVTDGQILTTLPGVASIRAAAFAAQSLPDRMFPDAEHLYSATGLAPALYQSATLNRRGRISRQGLAEHRDALMGIAWGLSQRSPSFAARHVCRLSCVPDSGVTRIA
;
A
#
# COMPACT_ATOMS: atom_id res chain seq x y z
N MET A 1 40.85 -4.90 15.50
CA MET A 1 40.80 -5.69 16.75
C MET A 1 39.51 -6.52 16.91
N ILE A 2 38.32 -6.01 16.57
CA ILE A 2 37.02 -6.72 16.71
C ILE A 2 36.86 -7.94 15.77
N LEU A 3 37.39 -7.86 14.53
CA LEU A 3 37.32 -8.96 13.55
C LEU A 3 38.13 -10.21 13.96
N SER A 4 39.22 -10.03 14.72
CA SER A 4 40.03 -11.15 15.24
C SER A 4 39.22 -11.97 16.24
N THR A 5 38.57 -11.29 17.18
CA THR A 5 37.79 -11.92 18.26
C THR A 5 36.56 -12.67 17.75
N ALA A 6 35.97 -12.19 16.64
CA ALA A 6 34.85 -12.88 15.99
C ALA A 6 35.29 -14.19 15.31
N ASN A 7 36.42 -14.16 14.59
CA ASN A 7 37.00 -15.35 13.97
C ASN A 7 37.44 -16.37 15.03
N ASP A 8 38.07 -15.93 16.11
CA ASP A 8 38.50 -16.81 17.22
C ASP A 8 37.33 -17.55 17.86
N ARG A 9 36.19 -16.87 18.03
CA ARG A 9 34.97 -17.50 18.54
C ARG A 9 34.45 -18.55 17.56
N ILE A 10 34.32 -18.21 16.28
CA ILE A 10 33.83 -19.15 15.26
C ILE A 10 34.69 -20.42 15.21
N SER A 11 36.01 -20.27 15.20
CA SER A 11 36.95 -21.41 15.22
C SER A 11 36.78 -22.27 16.47
N ARG A 12 36.59 -21.66 17.65
CA ARG A 12 36.33 -22.38 18.90
C ARG A 12 34.99 -23.15 18.87
N TRP A 13 33.93 -22.55 18.33
CA TRP A 13 32.63 -23.21 18.18
C TRP A 13 32.68 -24.40 17.22
N GLN A 14 33.41 -24.28 16.10
CA GLN A 14 33.60 -25.36 15.14
C GLN A 14 34.34 -26.57 15.75
N GLN A 15 35.22 -26.33 16.73
CA GLN A 15 35.88 -27.40 17.49
C GLN A 15 34.93 -28.10 18.46
N CYS A 16 33.99 -27.37 19.07
CA CYS A 16 33.04 -27.93 20.03
C CYS A 16 31.84 -28.62 19.38
N LEU A 17 31.45 -28.21 18.16
CA LEU A 17 30.30 -28.75 17.44
C LEU A 17 30.63 -28.80 15.93
N PRO A 18 31.07 -29.95 15.40
CA PRO A 18 31.38 -30.05 13.98
C PRO A 18 30.12 -29.79 13.16
N PRO A 19 30.21 -29.05 12.04
CA PRO A 19 29.05 -28.82 11.19
C PRO A 19 28.53 -30.16 10.68
N PRO A 20 27.20 -30.37 10.66
CA PRO A 20 26.63 -31.57 10.07
C PRO A 20 27.01 -31.65 8.58
N THR A 21 27.04 -32.85 8.03
CA THR A 21 27.61 -33.15 6.71
C THR A 21 26.98 -32.34 5.56
N ASP A 22 25.74 -31.89 5.73
CA ASP A 22 24.99 -31.09 4.76
C ASP A 22 25.04 -29.57 5.02
N ALA A 23 25.79 -29.11 6.03
CA ALA A 23 25.89 -27.69 6.38
C ALA A 23 26.37 -26.83 5.20
N ALA A 24 27.33 -27.33 4.42
CA ALA A 24 27.82 -26.65 3.22
C ALA A 24 26.71 -26.51 2.16
N ALA A 25 25.93 -27.58 1.94
CA ALA A 25 24.81 -27.57 1.00
C ALA A 25 23.69 -26.60 1.44
N ARG A 26 23.38 -26.54 2.74
CA ARG A 26 22.43 -25.56 3.29
C ARG A 26 22.93 -24.12 3.16
N ALA A 27 24.20 -23.87 3.49
CA ALA A 27 24.80 -22.55 3.36
C ALA A 27 24.82 -22.09 1.89
N HIS A 28 25.08 -23.01 0.95
CA HIS A 28 25.00 -22.73 -0.48
C HIS A 28 23.58 -22.34 -0.93
N ARG A 29 22.55 -23.12 -0.54
CA ARG A 29 21.14 -22.79 -0.84
C ARG A 29 20.76 -21.41 -0.28
N LEU A 30 21.05 -21.17 0.99
CA LEU A 30 20.76 -19.89 1.64
C LEU A 30 21.48 -18.72 0.95
N ARG A 31 22.75 -18.90 0.56
CA ARG A 31 23.50 -17.86 -0.15
C ARG A 31 22.85 -17.52 -1.50
N ARG A 32 22.39 -18.53 -2.24
CA ARG A 32 21.64 -18.32 -3.50
C ARG A 32 20.35 -17.55 -3.27
N ASP A 33 19.57 -17.91 -2.25
CA ASP A 33 18.30 -17.25 -1.94
C ASP A 33 18.52 -15.80 -1.51
N LEU A 34 19.53 -15.54 -0.66
CA LEU A 34 19.90 -14.20 -0.25
C LEU A 34 20.41 -13.34 -1.42
N GLN A 35 21.15 -13.94 -2.35
CA GLN A 35 21.58 -13.25 -3.57
C GLN A 35 20.37 -12.86 -4.42
N ARG A 36 19.42 -13.78 -4.62
CA ARG A 36 18.18 -13.49 -5.37
C ARG A 36 17.34 -12.42 -4.69
N TYR A 37 17.20 -12.48 -3.36
CA TYR A 37 16.49 -11.49 -2.57
C TYR A 37 17.10 -10.09 -2.74
N ARG A 38 18.42 -9.97 -2.66
CA ARG A 38 19.13 -8.69 -2.87
C ARG A 38 18.92 -8.14 -4.27
N GLN A 39 18.95 -9.01 -5.29
CA GLN A 39 18.68 -8.62 -6.68
C GLN A 39 17.24 -8.11 -6.84
N LEU A 40 16.27 -8.76 -6.21
CA LEU A 40 14.88 -8.30 -6.22
C LEU A 40 14.71 -6.95 -5.53
N LEU A 41 15.40 -6.70 -4.42
CA LEU A 41 15.37 -5.40 -3.76
C LEU A 41 15.88 -4.29 -4.67
N VAL A 42 17.00 -4.52 -5.37
CA VAL A 42 17.55 -3.55 -6.34
C VAL A 42 16.55 -3.33 -7.48
N ALA A 43 16.00 -4.41 -8.05
CA ALA A 43 15.02 -4.28 -9.12
C ALA A 43 13.76 -3.51 -8.69
N ILE A 44 13.30 -3.68 -7.44
CA ILE A 44 12.17 -2.92 -6.91
C ILE A 44 12.51 -1.44 -6.79
N THR A 45 13.70 -1.09 -6.30
CA THR A 45 14.11 0.31 -6.19
C THR A 45 14.24 0.98 -7.55
N ASP A 46 14.81 0.27 -8.53
CA ASP A 46 14.97 0.77 -9.89
C ASP A 46 13.59 1.01 -10.55
N LEU A 47 12.65 0.08 -10.36
CA LEU A 47 11.27 0.23 -10.86
C LEU A 47 10.51 1.35 -10.16
N ASP A 48 10.69 1.54 -8.85
CA ASP A 48 10.05 2.63 -8.11
C ASP A 48 10.54 4.01 -8.60
N GLU A 49 11.82 4.11 -8.99
CA GLU A 49 12.40 5.31 -9.61
C GLU A 49 11.83 5.54 -11.01
N GLU A 50 11.84 4.52 -11.87
CA GLU A 50 11.25 4.59 -13.23
C GLU A 50 9.77 5.01 -13.19
N ILE A 51 8.98 4.43 -12.29
CA ILE A 51 7.58 4.82 -12.08
C ILE A 51 7.47 6.29 -11.65
N GLY A 52 8.38 6.76 -10.80
CA GLY A 52 8.45 8.16 -10.37
C GLY A 52 8.70 9.11 -11.54
N GLU A 53 9.66 8.78 -12.41
CA GLU A 53 9.99 9.55 -13.61
C GLU A 53 8.82 9.60 -14.61
N LEU A 54 8.20 8.44 -14.88
CA LEU A 54 7.05 8.33 -15.77
C LEU A 54 5.83 9.09 -15.21
N LEU A 55 5.61 9.05 -13.90
CA LEU A 55 4.52 9.79 -13.27
C LEU A 55 4.74 11.30 -13.36
N ALA A 56 6.00 11.76 -13.24
CA ALA A 56 6.35 13.18 -13.22
C ALA A 56 5.99 13.93 -14.52
N VAL A 57 5.91 13.23 -15.65
CA VAL A 57 5.52 13.81 -16.94
C VAL A 57 4.00 13.79 -17.19
N THR A 58 3.22 13.27 -16.24
CA THR A 58 1.75 13.19 -16.33
C THR A 58 1.08 14.14 -15.34
N ASP A 59 -0.19 14.48 -15.58
CA ASP A 59 -1.01 15.26 -14.65
C ASP A 59 -1.20 14.55 -13.29
N GLY A 60 -0.95 13.24 -13.22
CA GLY A 60 -0.98 12.43 -12.01
C GLY A 60 0.11 12.79 -10.99
N GLN A 61 1.13 13.55 -11.39
CA GLN A 61 2.22 14.00 -10.52
C GLN A 61 1.69 14.74 -9.28
N ILE A 62 0.59 15.49 -9.42
CA ILE A 62 -0.02 16.23 -8.31
C ILE A 62 -0.35 15.33 -7.11
N LEU A 63 -0.64 14.05 -7.32
CA LEU A 63 -0.97 13.11 -6.25
C LEU A 63 0.21 12.84 -5.32
N THR A 64 1.45 13.00 -5.79
CA THR A 64 2.66 12.84 -4.96
C THR A 64 2.91 14.03 -4.03
N THR A 65 2.25 15.17 -4.27
CA THR A 65 2.31 16.32 -3.34
C THR A 65 1.55 16.05 -2.04
N LEU A 66 0.65 15.06 -2.06
CA LEU A 66 -0.15 14.69 -0.92
C LEU A 66 0.70 14.00 0.16
N PRO A 67 0.57 14.39 1.44
CA PRO A 67 1.39 13.84 2.50
C PRO A 67 1.10 12.34 2.64
N GLY A 68 2.14 11.53 2.46
CA GLY A 68 2.00 10.10 2.59
C GLY A 68 1.47 9.37 1.37
N VAL A 69 1.58 9.94 0.19
CA VAL A 69 1.31 9.22 -1.05
C VAL A 69 2.63 8.83 -1.69
N ALA A 70 2.83 7.53 -1.92
CA ALA A 70 3.99 7.01 -2.63
C ALA A 70 3.78 7.11 -4.15
N SER A 71 4.85 7.31 -4.92
CA SER A 71 4.84 7.39 -6.39
C SER A 71 4.08 6.22 -7.01
N ILE A 72 4.35 4.99 -6.59
CA ILE A 72 3.66 3.78 -7.09
C ILE A 72 2.13 3.82 -6.90
N ARG A 73 1.64 4.34 -5.77
CA ARG A 73 0.18 4.44 -5.52
C ARG A 73 -0.45 5.56 -6.33
N ALA A 74 0.25 6.68 -6.44
CA ALA A 74 -0.16 7.78 -7.30
C ALA A 74 -0.22 7.35 -8.77
N ALA A 75 0.81 6.66 -9.26
CA ALA A 75 0.88 6.13 -10.62
C ALA A 75 -0.19 5.07 -10.89
N ALA A 76 -0.39 4.13 -9.97
CA ALA A 76 -1.45 3.13 -10.09
C ALA A 76 -2.82 3.81 -10.21
N PHE A 77 -3.15 4.78 -9.36
CA PHE A 77 -4.41 5.51 -9.46
C PHE A 77 -4.51 6.34 -10.74
N ALA A 78 -3.44 7.04 -11.10
CA ALA A 78 -3.36 7.87 -12.31
C ALA A 78 -3.57 7.03 -13.58
N ALA A 79 -3.02 5.82 -13.65
CA ALA A 79 -3.16 4.91 -14.79
C ALA A 79 -4.61 4.51 -15.10
N GLN A 80 -5.50 4.50 -14.10
CA GLN A 80 -6.94 4.25 -14.31
C GLN A 80 -7.79 5.53 -14.41
N SER A 81 -7.25 6.67 -13.98
CA SER A 81 -8.00 7.93 -13.86
C SER A 81 -7.72 8.92 -14.99
N LEU A 82 -6.61 8.73 -15.72
CA LEU A 82 -6.19 9.62 -16.80
C LEU A 82 -6.44 8.99 -18.19
N PRO A 83 -6.63 9.83 -19.24
CA PRO A 83 -6.61 11.30 -19.22
C PRO A 83 -7.90 11.89 -18.60
N ASP A 84 -7.80 13.12 -18.10
CA ASP A 84 -8.88 13.94 -17.52
C ASP A 84 -10.23 13.87 -18.26
N ARG A 85 -10.23 13.82 -19.59
CA ARG A 85 -11.44 13.65 -20.43
C ARG A 85 -12.17 12.31 -20.29
N MET A 86 -11.60 11.33 -19.60
CA MET A 86 -12.23 10.02 -19.37
C MET A 86 -13.42 10.14 -18.43
N PHE A 87 -13.40 11.09 -17.49
CA PHE A 87 -14.45 11.27 -16.49
C PHE A 87 -14.99 12.70 -16.53
N PRO A 88 -16.31 12.89 -16.72
CA PRO A 88 -16.91 14.24 -16.76
C PRO A 88 -16.77 15.01 -15.44
N ASP A 89 -16.81 14.30 -14.30
CA ASP A 89 -16.68 14.88 -12.96
C ASP A 89 -16.04 13.89 -11.98
N ALA A 90 -15.82 14.36 -10.75
CA ALA A 90 -15.25 13.56 -9.67
C ALA A 90 -16.20 12.44 -9.18
N GLU A 91 -17.52 12.58 -9.33
CA GLU A 91 -18.48 11.55 -8.92
C GLU A 91 -18.42 10.34 -9.87
N HIS A 92 -18.27 10.57 -11.17
CA HIS A 92 -18.05 9.54 -12.18
C HIS A 92 -16.73 8.81 -11.95
N LEU A 93 -15.66 9.54 -11.64
CA LEU A 93 -14.38 8.94 -11.26
C LEU A 93 -14.52 8.08 -9.99
N TYR A 94 -15.20 8.59 -8.95
CA TYR A 94 -15.41 7.84 -7.72
C TYR A 94 -16.27 6.59 -7.94
N SER A 95 -17.31 6.68 -8.78
CA SER A 95 -18.15 5.54 -9.16
C SER A 95 -17.34 4.44 -9.86
N ALA A 96 -16.41 4.82 -10.75
CA ALA A 96 -15.54 3.89 -11.49
C ALA A 96 -14.58 3.10 -10.59
N THR A 97 -14.25 3.61 -9.40
CA THR A 97 -13.46 2.85 -8.40
C THR A 97 -14.24 1.69 -7.76
N GLY A 98 -15.57 1.65 -7.94
CA GLY A 98 -16.42 0.63 -7.35
C GLY A 98 -16.67 0.78 -5.84
N LEU A 99 -16.29 1.93 -5.26
CA LEU A 99 -16.58 2.29 -3.87
C LEU A 99 -17.95 2.96 -3.69
N ALA A 100 -18.56 3.46 -4.77
CA ALA A 100 -19.92 3.96 -4.73
C ALA A 100 -20.89 2.89 -4.25
N PRO A 101 -21.91 3.23 -3.44
CA PRO A 101 -22.90 2.26 -2.99
C PRO A 101 -23.66 1.65 -4.17
N ALA A 102 -23.89 0.33 -4.13
CA ALA A 102 -24.74 -0.34 -5.09
C ALA A 102 -26.17 0.21 -4.96
N LEU A 103 -26.71 0.69 -6.08
CA LEU A 103 -28.08 1.19 -6.16
C LEU A 103 -28.94 0.17 -6.90
N TYR A 104 -30.02 -0.26 -6.25
CA TYR A 104 -31.10 -0.98 -6.89
C TYR A 104 -32.33 -0.07 -6.92
N GLN A 105 -32.67 0.40 -8.12
CA GLN A 105 -33.79 1.31 -8.34
C GLN A 105 -34.77 0.70 -9.35
N SER A 106 -36.03 0.60 -8.97
CA SER A 106 -37.10 0.11 -9.85
C SER A 106 -38.42 0.79 -9.50
N ALA A 107 -39.00 1.55 -10.45
CA ALA A 107 -40.20 2.36 -10.26
C ALA A 107 -40.14 3.20 -8.96
N THR A 108 -40.83 2.78 -7.90
CA THR A 108 -40.88 3.48 -6.59
C THR A 108 -39.84 2.97 -5.58
N LEU A 109 -39.17 1.85 -5.86
CA LEU A 109 -38.19 1.26 -4.95
C LEU A 109 -36.80 1.87 -5.18
N ASN A 110 -36.19 2.32 -4.10
CA ASN A 110 -34.82 2.80 -4.07
C ASN A 110 -34.09 2.15 -2.89
N ARG A 111 -33.21 1.18 -3.17
CA ARG A 111 -32.43 0.46 -2.16
C ARG A 111 -30.94 0.74 -2.35
N ARG A 112 -30.27 1.13 -1.26
CA ARG A 112 -28.80 1.26 -1.19
C ARG A 112 -28.23 0.01 -0.53
N GLY A 113 -27.28 -0.64 -1.20
CA GLY A 113 -26.65 -1.87 -0.76
C GLY A 113 -25.19 -1.69 -0.34
N ARG A 114 -24.42 -2.79 -0.44
CA ARG A 114 -22.96 -2.79 -0.25
C ARG A 114 -22.28 -1.94 -1.33
N ILE A 115 -20.96 -1.74 -1.22
CA ILE A 115 -20.18 -1.14 -2.32
C ILE A 115 -20.44 -1.86 -3.64
N SER A 116 -20.51 -1.12 -4.74
CA SER A 116 -20.89 -1.64 -6.05
C SER A 116 -19.88 -2.66 -6.57
N ARG A 117 -18.59 -2.47 -6.25
CA ARG A 117 -17.45 -3.22 -6.80
C ARG A 117 -17.45 -3.22 -8.34
N GLN A 118 -18.13 -2.26 -8.95
CA GLN A 118 -18.13 -2.04 -10.39
C GLN A 118 -16.80 -1.36 -10.73
N GLY A 119 -15.98 -1.99 -11.56
CA GLY A 119 -14.64 -1.50 -11.91
C GLY A 119 -13.50 -2.41 -11.47
N LEU A 120 -12.27 -1.97 -11.71
CA LEU A 120 -11.05 -2.74 -11.43
C LEU A 120 -10.76 -2.74 -9.92
N ALA A 121 -10.40 -3.91 -9.38
CA ALA A 121 -10.02 -4.03 -7.98
C ALA A 121 -8.78 -3.18 -7.65
N GLU A 122 -7.85 -3.08 -8.59
CA GLU A 122 -6.63 -2.29 -8.47
C GLU A 122 -6.91 -0.79 -8.29
N HIS A 123 -7.92 -0.25 -8.99
CA HIS A 123 -8.29 1.16 -8.89
C HIS A 123 -8.85 1.52 -7.52
N ARG A 124 -9.68 0.62 -6.98
CA ARG A 124 -10.16 0.71 -5.60
C ARG A 124 -9.00 0.64 -4.61
N ASP A 125 -8.10 -0.32 -4.78
CA ASP A 125 -7.01 -0.56 -3.85
C ASP A 125 -5.99 0.60 -3.87
N ALA A 126 -5.74 1.18 -5.04
CA ALA A 126 -4.92 2.38 -5.19
C ALA A 126 -5.53 3.57 -4.44
N LEU A 127 -6.83 3.85 -4.63
CA LEU A 127 -7.53 4.93 -3.93
C LEU A 127 -7.54 4.71 -2.41
N MET A 128 -7.83 3.48 -1.96
CA MET A 128 -7.80 3.14 -0.54
C MET A 128 -6.40 3.25 0.06
N GLY A 129 -5.36 2.90 -0.71
CA GLY A 129 -3.96 3.06 -0.32
C GLY A 129 -3.55 4.53 -0.17
N ILE A 130 -4.06 5.42 -1.04
CA ILE A 130 -3.88 6.87 -0.92
C ILE A 130 -4.61 7.39 0.33
N ALA A 131 -5.89 7.02 0.50
CA ALA A 131 -6.69 7.42 1.66
C ALA A 131 -6.04 6.99 2.99
N TRP A 132 -5.48 5.78 3.06
CA TRP A 132 -4.74 5.28 4.22
C TRP A 132 -3.44 6.07 4.47
N GLY A 133 -2.73 6.47 3.41
CA GLY A 133 -1.53 7.29 3.53
C GLY A 133 -1.84 8.67 4.11
N LEU A 134 -2.93 9.26 3.64
CA LEU A 134 -3.45 10.55 4.09
C LEU A 134 -3.95 10.50 5.54
N SER A 135 -4.68 9.45 5.94
CA SER A 135 -5.23 9.35 7.30
C SER A 135 -4.14 9.34 8.38
N GLN A 136 -2.96 8.82 8.05
CA GLN A 136 -1.83 8.74 8.98
C GLN A 136 -0.94 9.99 8.97
N ARG A 137 -0.81 10.68 7.84
CA ARG A 137 0.21 11.72 7.62
C ARG A 137 -0.34 13.11 7.34
N SER A 138 -1.63 13.24 7.02
CA SER A 138 -2.27 14.53 6.77
C SER A 138 -2.84 15.13 8.06
N PRO A 139 -2.42 16.35 8.46
CA PRO A 139 -2.99 17.04 9.62
C PRO A 139 -4.50 17.28 9.49
N SER A 140 -4.99 17.57 8.27
CA SER A 140 -6.40 17.83 8.01
C SER A 140 -7.28 16.59 8.24
N PHE A 141 -6.76 15.39 7.95
CA PHE A 141 -7.47 14.14 8.23
C PHE A 141 -7.44 13.80 9.72
N ALA A 142 -6.31 14.03 10.40
CA ALA A 142 -6.21 13.85 11.84
C ALA A 142 -7.21 14.75 12.59
N ALA A 143 -7.31 16.03 12.22
CA ALA A 143 -8.26 16.97 12.81
C ALA A 143 -9.73 16.55 12.61
N ARG A 144 -10.09 16.02 11.43
CA ARG A 144 -11.44 15.50 11.16
C ARG A 144 -11.77 14.26 12.00
N HIS A 145 -10.80 13.40 12.27
CA HIS A 145 -11.02 12.21 13.11
C HIS A 145 -11.30 12.59 14.56
N VAL A 146 -10.56 13.56 15.10
CA VAL A 146 -10.78 14.10 16.46
C VAL A 146 -12.14 14.80 16.55
N CYS A 147 -12.46 15.67 15.58
CA CYS A 147 -13.74 16.37 15.53
C CYS A 147 -14.93 15.41 15.44
N ARG A 148 -14.80 14.31 14.68
CA ARG A 148 -15.86 13.28 14.62
C ARG A 148 -16.08 12.61 15.96
N LEU A 149 -15.02 12.31 16.72
CA LEU A 149 -15.15 11.69 18.05
C LEU A 149 -15.74 12.65 19.09
N SER A 150 -15.50 13.96 18.96
CA SER A 150 -16.07 14.98 19.86
C SER A 150 -17.46 15.48 19.44
N CYS A 151 -17.90 15.22 18.20
CA CYS A 151 -19.21 15.62 17.67
C CYS A 151 -20.22 14.47 17.51
N VAL A 152 -19.92 13.26 18.00
CA VAL A 152 -20.97 12.26 18.21
C VAL A 152 -21.76 12.71 19.43
N PRO A 153 -23.03 13.17 19.29
CA PRO A 153 -23.89 13.27 20.47
C PRO A 153 -23.99 11.87 21.07
N ASP A 154 -24.03 11.74 22.40
CA ASP A 154 -24.32 10.50 23.12
C ASP A 154 -25.62 9.87 22.58
N SER A 155 -25.54 9.14 21.46
CA SER A 155 -26.60 8.27 21.03
C SER A 155 -26.49 7.09 21.95
N GLY A 156 -27.36 7.03 22.96
CA GLY A 156 -27.45 5.95 23.93
C GLY A 156 -27.58 4.60 23.21
N VAL A 157 -26.44 3.98 22.91
CA VAL A 157 -26.40 2.62 22.40
C VAL A 157 -26.50 1.70 23.60
N THR A 158 -27.70 1.18 23.80
CA THR A 158 -27.97 0.02 24.63
C THR A 158 -26.97 -1.08 24.27
N ARG A 159 -26.07 -1.41 25.20
CA ARG A 159 -25.24 -2.61 25.13
C ARG A 159 -26.18 -3.82 25.12
N ILE A 160 -26.27 -4.50 23.98
CA ILE A 160 -26.85 -5.83 23.92
C ILE A 160 -25.83 -6.77 24.57
N ALA A 161 -26.32 -7.52 25.55
CA ALA A 161 -25.62 -8.56 26.29
C ALA A 161 -25.24 -9.76 25.41
#